data_AF-A0A1F7QFK4-F1
#
_entry.id   AF-A0A1F7QFK4-F1
#
_cell.length_a   1.000
_cell.length_b   1.000
_cell.length_c   1.000
_cell.angle_alpha   90.00
_cell.angle_beta   90.00
_cell.angle_gamma   90.00
#
_symmetry.space_group_name_H-M   'P 1'
#
loop_
_entity.id
_entity.type
_entity.pdbx_description
1 polymer ?
#
loop_
_entity_poly.entity_id
_entity_poly.type
_entity_poly.pdbx_seq_one_letter_code
_entity_poly.pdbx_strand_id
1 'polypeptide(L)'
;MRIRLVAAVVASAVVLGAAPAWTDSETKGEPWVPPGLAREEQAEWKDGRPPGWSRGAKRGWRGRDCPPGLAKQGRCGEARVAATPQAKTLEDAVREGLARLRKWVRETLGLPPRTLEALLVGFEGAVRNGVPPAVAERVVMATAERGVSAYGIEAISRALAYGVRRGVPIGELEAFAAQGLGRDVAAEAIALGLYRLGAEARR
;
A
#
# COMPACT_ATOMS: atom_id res chain seq x y z
N MET A 1 17.12 40.36 78.63
CA MET A 1 18.35 39.61 78.29
C MET A 1 17.97 38.31 77.59
N ARG A 2 18.22 38.22 76.29
CA ARG A 2 18.51 36.98 75.52
C ARG A 2 18.95 37.41 74.12
N ILE A 3 20.01 36.76 73.63
CA ILE A 3 20.93 37.19 72.58
C ILE A 3 20.65 36.41 71.29
N ARG A 4 20.64 37.16 70.16
CA ARG A 4 21.02 36.87 68.76
C ARG A 4 20.47 35.62 68.03
N LEU A 5 19.97 35.85 66.82
CA LEU A 5 20.75 35.59 65.59
C LEU A 5 20.17 36.34 64.38
N VAL A 6 21.09 36.93 63.62
CA VAL A 6 20.90 37.75 62.42
C VAL A 6 20.88 36.84 61.19
N ALA A 7 19.94 37.06 60.28
CA ALA A 7 20.05 36.59 58.91
C ALA A 7 19.73 37.76 57.97
N ALA A 8 20.75 38.18 57.23
CA ALA A 8 20.67 39.18 56.19
C ALA A 8 20.16 38.54 54.89
N VAL A 9 19.21 39.19 54.22
CA VAL A 9 18.98 38.99 52.78
C VAL A 9 18.91 40.38 52.13
N VAL A 10 19.77 40.53 51.14
CA VAL A 10 20.12 41.74 50.42
C VAL A 10 18.93 42.27 49.63
N ALA A 11 18.57 43.53 49.89
CA ALA A 11 17.69 44.32 49.04
C ALA A 11 18.54 44.97 47.93
N SER A 12 18.11 44.84 46.67
CA SER A 12 18.57 45.70 45.59
C SER A 12 17.34 46.26 44.88
N ALA A 13 17.23 47.57 45.01
CA ALA A 13 16.23 48.44 44.40
C ALA A 13 16.61 48.77 42.94
N VAL A 14 15.75 49.59 42.31
CA VAL A 14 15.93 50.42 41.10
C VAL A 14 15.36 49.78 39.82
N VAL A 15 14.55 50.42 38.96
CA VAL A 15 13.82 51.71 38.89
C VAL A 15 12.77 51.57 37.77
N LEU A 16 11.67 52.33 37.87
CA LEU A 16 10.65 52.58 36.83
C LEU A 16 11.24 53.11 35.50
N GLY A 17 10.76 52.63 34.35
CA GLY A 17 11.09 53.22 33.05
C GLY A 17 10.12 52.78 31.96
N ALA A 18 9.40 53.75 31.38
CA ALA A 18 8.38 53.59 30.35
C ALA A 18 8.91 52.93 29.07
N ALA A 19 8.00 52.24 28.37
CA ALA A 19 8.24 51.62 27.07
C ALA A 19 8.73 52.64 26.03
N PRO A 20 9.83 52.36 25.33
CA PRO A 20 10.03 52.92 24.01
C PRO A 20 9.40 51.95 22.99
N ALA A 21 8.41 52.45 22.26
CA ALA A 21 7.99 51.88 21.00
C ALA A 21 9.20 51.91 20.06
N TRP A 22 9.78 50.74 19.78
CA TRP A 22 10.73 50.58 18.70
C TRP A 22 10.00 49.88 17.56
N THR A 23 9.78 50.65 16.53
CA THR A 23 9.36 50.24 15.20
C THR A 23 10.28 49.15 14.68
N ASP A 24 9.74 47.95 14.47
CA ASP A 24 10.39 46.94 13.64
C ASP A 24 10.38 47.48 12.20
N SER A 25 11.50 48.05 11.79
CA SER A 25 11.75 48.42 10.41
C SER A 25 12.00 47.13 9.64
N GLU A 26 11.01 46.70 8.85
CA GLU A 26 11.19 45.71 7.80
C GLU A 26 12.24 46.24 6.81
N THR A 27 13.51 45.92 7.04
CA THR A 27 14.54 46.01 6.00
C THR A 27 14.33 44.83 5.06
N LYS A 28 13.43 45.01 4.07
CA LYS A 28 13.42 44.18 2.87
C LYS A 28 14.74 44.40 2.14
N GLY A 29 15.74 43.60 2.49
CA GLY A 29 17.01 43.54 1.77
C GLY A 29 16.75 43.29 0.30
N GLU A 30 17.49 43.99 -0.56
CA GLU A 30 17.36 43.86 -2.00
C GLU A 30 17.49 42.40 -2.43
N PRO A 31 16.60 41.88 -3.31
CA PRO A 31 16.67 40.51 -3.76
C PRO A 31 18.03 40.23 -4.40
N TRP A 32 18.80 39.32 -3.80
CA TRP A 32 20.11 38.93 -4.34
C TRP A 32 19.94 38.25 -5.72
N VAL A 33 20.64 38.79 -6.72
CA VAL A 33 20.69 38.28 -8.10
C VAL A 33 22.15 37.89 -8.43
N PRO A 34 22.41 36.71 -8.99
CA PRO A 34 23.77 36.31 -9.35
C PRO A 34 24.34 37.17 -10.49
N PRO A 35 25.61 37.60 -10.41
CA PRO A 35 26.26 38.32 -11.50
C PRO A 35 26.51 37.40 -12.71
N GLY A 36 26.26 37.90 -13.93
CA GLY A 36 26.52 37.19 -15.19
C GLY A 36 25.28 36.69 -15.97
N LEU A 37 24.07 36.94 -15.48
CA LEU A 37 22.81 36.62 -16.17
C LEU A 37 22.44 37.69 -17.21
N ALA A 38 21.79 37.30 -18.31
CA ALA A 38 21.24 38.25 -19.28
C ALA A 38 20.10 39.08 -18.65
N ARG A 39 19.80 40.29 -19.17
CA ARG A 39 18.78 41.18 -18.58
C ARG A 39 17.40 40.51 -18.50
N GLU A 40 17.09 39.70 -19.49
CA GLU A 40 15.84 38.95 -19.63
C GLU A 40 15.74 37.85 -18.55
N GLU A 41 16.86 37.22 -18.20
CA GLU A 41 16.95 36.20 -17.15
C GLU A 41 16.90 36.83 -15.75
N GLN A 42 17.51 38.00 -15.56
CA GLN A 42 17.40 38.77 -14.32
C GLN A 42 15.95 39.18 -14.04
N ALA A 43 15.16 39.47 -15.07
CA ALA A 43 13.73 39.82 -14.92
C ALA A 43 12.84 38.63 -14.52
N GLU A 44 13.25 37.40 -14.85
CA GLU A 44 12.60 36.17 -14.38
C GLU A 44 12.98 35.81 -12.93
N TRP A 45 14.04 36.42 -12.38
CA TRP A 45 14.51 36.19 -11.01
C TRP A 45 13.60 36.88 -9.98
N LYS A 46 12.48 36.23 -9.65
CA LYS A 46 11.52 36.72 -8.63
C LYS A 46 11.58 35.88 -7.37
N ASP A 47 11.60 36.53 -6.21
CA ASP A 47 11.57 35.90 -4.89
C ASP A 47 12.66 34.81 -4.68
N GLY A 48 13.85 35.02 -5.25
CA GLY A 48 14.97 34.08 -5.18
C GLY A 48 14.81 32.82 -6.06
N ARG A 49 13.88 32.83 -7.02
CA ARG A 49 13.67 31.72 -7.96
C ARG A 49 14.47 31.96 -9.25
N PRO A 50 15.28 30.99 -9.70
CA PRO A 50 16.03 31.12 -10.95
C PRO A 50 15.14 31.23 -12.20
N PRO A 51 15.70 31.71 -13.32
CA PRO A 51 15.01 31.76 -14.60
C PRO A 51 14.57 30.34 -15.01
N GLY A 52 13.41 30.22 -15.64
CA GLY A 52 12.86 28.92 -16.05
C GLY A 52 12.23 28.06 -14.95
N TRP A 53 12.26 28.45 -13.67
CA TRP A 53 11.59 27.70 -12.59
C TRP A 53 10.05 27.71 -12.68
N SER A 54 9.50 28.62 -13.48
CA SER A 54 8.08 28.70 -13.85
C SER A 54 7.71 27.83 -15.06
N ARG A 55 8.72 27.34 -15.82
CA ARG A 55 8.52 26.61 -17.07
C ARG A 55 8.44 25.09 -16.84
N GLY A 56 7.39 24.67 -16.13
CA GLY A 56 6.92 23.28 -16.14
C GLY A 56 6.67 22.66 -14.77
N ALA A 57 5.65 21.80 -14.71
CA ALA A 57 5.45 20.91 -13.58
C ALA A 57 6.64 19.95 -13.45
N LYS A 58 7.23 19.84 -12.25
CA LYS A 58 8.35 18.93 -11.97
C LYS A 58 7.90 17.47 -12.00
N ARG A 59 7.73 16.91 -13.20
CA ARG A 59 7.45 15.49 -13.41
C ARG A 59 8.60 14.66 -12.83
N GLY A 60 8.29 13.77 -11.89
CA GLY A 60 9.23 12.95 -11.13
C GLY A 60 9.21 13.19 -9.62
N TRP A 61 8.65 14.33 -9.19
CA TRP A 61 8.36 14.59 -7.78
C TRP A 61 6.99 13.98 -7.51
N ARG A 62 6.91 12.87 -6.76
CA ARG A 62 5.66 12.12 -6.51
C ARG A 62 4.65 12.93 -5.68
N GLY A 63 4.13 14.03 -6.21
CA GLY A 63 3.17 14.91 -5.52
C GLY A 63 3.69 15.58 -4.24
N ARG A 64 5.02 15.68 -4.07
CA ARG A 64 5.62 16.39 -2.93
C ARG A 64 6.07 17.76 -3.41
N ASP A 65 5.27 18.79 -3.19
CA ASP A 65 5.65 20.19 -3.45
C ASP A 65 6.68 20.73 -2.45
N CYS A 66 7.43 19.83 -1.80
CA CYS A 66 8.32 20.11 -0.69
C CYS A 66 9.74 19.68 -1.06
N PRO A 67 10.66 20.61 -1.32
CA PRO A 67 12.05 20.27 -1.58
C PRO A 67 12.68 19.62 -0.35
N PRO A 68 13.63 18.67 -0.55
CA PRO A 68 14.11 17.78 0.52
C PRO A 68 14.76 18.53 1.71
N GLY A 69 15.34 19.71 1.49
CA GLY A 69 15.86 20.55 2.57
C GLY A 69 14.78 21.14 3.47
N LEU A 70 13.63 21.52 2.91
CA LEU A 70 12.48 22.04 3.66
C LEU A 70 11.67 20.92 4.33
N ALA A 71 11.65 19.72 3.73
CA ALA A 71 11.02 18.54 4.32
C ALA A 71 11.67 18.13 5.64
N LYS A 72 13.00 18.19 5.73
CA LYS A 72 13.76 17.90 6.97
C LYS A 72 13.49 18.91 8.08
N GLN A 73 13.07 20.12 7.74
CA GLN A 73 12.80 21.20 8.70
C GLN A 73 11.33 21.28 9.11
N GLY A 74 10.45 20.44 8.54
CA GLY A 74 9.02 20.44 8.87
C GLY A 74 8.27 21.70 8.44
N ARG A 75 8.82 22.50 7.51
CA ARG A 75 8.30 23.83 7.13
C ARG A 75 7.41 23.81 5.90
N CYS A 76 7.07 22.63 5.39
CA CYS A 76 6.10 22.52 4.30
C CYS A 76 4.70 22.56 4.91
N GLY A 77 3.91 23.57 4.52
CA GLY A 77 2.52 23.71 4.93
C GLY A 77 1.70 22.46 4.60
N GLU A 78 0.48 22.38 5.13
CA GLU A 78 -0.44 21.23 5.06
C GLU A 78 -0.75 20.75 3.63
N ALA A 79 0.23 20.21 2.93
CA ALA A 79 0.04 19.32 1.82
C ALA A 79 -0.63 18.10 2.44
N ARG A 80 -1.95 18.01 2.28
CA ARG A 80 -2.70 16.76 2.48
C ARG A 80 -1.91 15.68 1.79
N VAL A 81 -1.18 14.90 2.58
CA VAL A 81 -0.49 13.72 2.10
C VAL A 81 -1.64 12.78 1.78
N ALA A 82 -2.10 12.80 0.52
CA ALA A 82 -2.95 11.75 0.01
C ALA A 82 -2.21 10.46 0.36
N ALA A 83 -2.79 9.68 1.27
CA ALA A 83 -2.17 8.47 1.76
C ALA A 83 -1.81 7.63 0.54
N THR A 84 -0.51 7.45 0.29
CA THR A 84 -0.05 6.56 -0.76
C THR A 84 -0.73 5.21 -0.52
N PRO A 85 -1.46 4.63 -1.47
CA PRO A 85 -2.10 3.34 -1.27
C PRO A 85 -1.01 2.37 -0.78
N GLN A 86 -1.15 1.86 0.44
CA GLN A 86 -0.24 0.83 0.94
C GLN A 86 -0.33 -0.35 -0.04
N ALA A 87 0.83 -0.87 -0.45
CA ALA A 87 0.87 -2.08 -1.25
C ALA A 87 0.16 -3.18 -0.46
N LYS A 88 -0.88 -3.78 -1.06
CA LYS A 88 -1.66 -4.83 -0.41
C LYS A 88 -0.76 -6.00 -0.05
N THR A 89 -0.81 -6.42 1.20
CA THR A 89 -0.09 -7.62 1.64
C THR A 89 -0.80 -8.88 1.15
N LEU A 90 -0.10 -10.02 1.20
CA LEU A 90 -0.71 -11.33 0.95
C LEU A 90 -1.90 -11.58 1.89
N GLU A 91 -1.76 -11.23 3.17
CA GLU A 91 -2.82 -11.39 4.17
C GLU A 91 -4.03 -10.50 3.87
N ASP A 92 -3.82 -9.29 3.37
CA ASP A 92 -4.92 -8.43 2.91
C ASP A 92 -5.65 -9.07 1.72
N ALA A 93 -4.91 -9.63 0.76
CA ALA A 93 -5.49 -10.30 -0.40
C ALA A 93 -6.29 -11.55 -0.01
N VAL A 94 -5.79 -12.35 0.93
CA VAL A 94 -6.50 -13.52 1.47
C VAL A 94 -7.76 -13.07 2.21
N ARG A 95 -7.64 -12.11 3.13
CA ARG A 95 -8.77 -11.60 3.92
C ARG A 95 -9.88 -11.04 3.05
N GLU A 96 -9.53 -10.23 2.05
CA GLU A 96 -10.49 -9.66 1.10
C GLU A 96 -11.13 -10.74 0.22
N GLY A 97 -10.35 -11.71 -0.27
CA GLY A 97 -10.86 -12.82 -1.07
C GLY A 97 -11.84 -13.70 -0.31
N LEU A 98 -11.51 -14.07 0.94
CA LEU A 98 -12.42 -14.81 1.82
C LEU A 98 -13.71 -14.03 2.08
N ALA A 99 -13.64 -12.70 2.26
CA ALA A 99 -14.82 -11.87 2.43
C ALA A 99 -15.70 -11.84 1.17
N ARG A 100 -15.11 -11.75 -0.03
CA ARG A 100 -15.83 -11.82 -1.31
C ARG A 100 -16.49 -13.17 -1.51
N LEU A 101 -15.78 -14.27 -1.27
CA LEU A 101 -16.32 -15.62 -1.40
C LEU A 101 -17.50 -15.86 -0.44
N ARG A 102 -17.37 -15.47 0.84
CA ARG A 102 -18.48 -15.56 1.81
C ARG A 102 -19.70 -14.75 1.36
N LYS A 103 -19.47 -13.53 0.88
CA LYS A 103 -20.55 -12.67 0.37
C LYS A 103 -21.24 -13.34 -0.81
N TRP A 104 -20.47 -13.79 -1.81
CA TRP A 104 -20.97 -14.43 -3.01
C TRP A 104 -21.76 -15.72 -2.71
N VAL A 105 -21.24 -16.63 -1.87
CA VAL A 105 -21.95 -17.87 -1.51
C VAL A 105 -23.30 -17.57 -0.87
N ARG A 106 -23.34 -16.60 0.05
CA ARG A 106 -24.57 -16.17 0.74
C ARG A 106 -25.60 -15.58 -0.23
N GLU A 107 -25.15 -14.85 -1.25
CA GLU A 107 -26.03 -14.16 -2.20
C GLU A 107 -26.48 -15.06 -3.37
N THR A 108 -25.73 -16.11 -3.72
CA THR A 108 -25.90 -16.79 -5.01
C THR A 108 -26.24 -18.28 -4.91
N LEU A 109 -25.62 -19.03 -3.99
CA LEU A 109 -25.62 -20.51 -4.05
C LEU A 109 -26.23 -21.20 -2.83
N GLY A 110 -26.13 -20.62 -1.63
CA GLY A 110 -26.61 -21.29 -0.41
C GLY A 110 -25.95 -22.65 -0.17
N LEU A 111 -24.61 -22.70 -0.16
CA LEU A 111 -23.86 -23.96 -0.03
C LEU A 111 -24.02 -24.62 1.36
N PRO A 112 -23.98 -25.96 1.43
CA PRO A 112 -23.85 -26.67 2.70
C PRO A 112 -22.61 -26.18 3.49
N PRO A 113 -22.66 -26.12 4.83
CA PRO A 113 -21.56 -25.59 5.64
C PRO A 113 -20.20 -26.22 5.32
N ARG A 114 -20.16 -27.54 5.13
CA ARG A 114 -18.94 -28.29 4.78
C ARG A 114 -18.37 -27.88 3.43
N THR A 115 -19.22 -27.62 2.43
CA THR A 115 -18.78 -27.21 1.09
C THR A 115 -18.28 -25.77 1.10
N LEU A 116 -18.94 -24.89 1.87
CA LEU A 116 -18.46 -23.53 2.10
C LEU A 116 -17.08 -23.54 2.77
N GLU A 117 -16.90 -24.35 3.81
CA GLU A 117 -15.60 -24.47 4.49
C GLU A 117 -14.50 -24.95 3.54
N ALA A 118 -14.74 -26.02 2.79
CA ALA A 118 -13.81 -26.53 1.78
C ALA A 118 -13.44 -25.49 0.71
N LEU A 119 -14.40 -24.68 0.29
CA LEU A 119 -14.18 -23.58 -0.66
C LEU A 119 -13.27 -22.49 -0.07
N LEU A 120 -13.50 -22.08 1.18
CA LEU A 120 -12.71 -21.06 1.86
C LEU A 120 -11.28 -21.56 2.15
N VAL A 121 -11.15 -22.79 2.67
CA VAL A 121 -9.86 -23.43 2.94
C VAL A 121 -9.09 -23.69 1.65
N GLY A 122 -9.77 -24.15 0.59
CA GLY A 122 -9.19 -24.36 -0.73
C GLY A 122 -8.62 -23.08 -1.32
N PHE A 123 -9.37 -21.98 -1.26
CA PHE A 123 -8.90 -20.66 -1.67
C PHE A 123 -7.68 -20.20 -0.88
N GLU A 124 -7.78 -20.16 0.46
CA GLU A 124 -6.69 -19.68 1.32
C GLU A 124 -5.43 -20.53 1.14
N GLY A 125 -5.59 -21.86 1.13
CA GLY A 125 -4.51 -22.81 0.92
C GLY A 125 -3.84 -22.62 -0.44
N ALA A 126 -4.61 -22.44 -1.52
CA ALA A 126 -4.06 -22.18 -2.84
C ALA A 126 -3.25 -20.89 -2.88
N VAL A 127 -3.80 -19.79 -2.35
CA VAL A 127 -3.16 -18.48 -2.35
C VAL A 127 -1.87 -18.46 -1.55
N ARG A 128 -1.88 -19.04 -0.34
CA ARG A 128 -0.69 -19.17 0.51
C ARG A 128 0.41 -20.04 -0.12
N ASN A 129 0.05 -20.86 -1.10
CA ASN A 129 0.98 -21.69 -1.85
C ASN A 129 1.33 -21.12 -3.24
N GLY A 130 1.11 -19.82 -3.45
CA GLY A 130 1.60 -19.10 -4.62
C GLY A 130 0.61 -18.99 -5.78
N VAL A 131 -0.59 -19.56 -5.66
CA VAL A 131 -1.66 -19.33 -6.65
C VAL A 131 -2.11 -17.86 -6.55
N PRO A 132 -2.16 -17.10 -7.66
CA PRO A 132 -2.67 -15.74 -7.63
C PRO A 132 -4.10 -15.68 -7.07
N PRO A 133 -4.44 -14.75 -6.16
CA PRO A 133 -5.77 -14.68 -5.53
C PRO A 133 -6.92 -14.68 -6.52
N ALA A 134 -6.81 -13.93 -7.61
CA ALA A 134 -7.86 -13.87 -8.62
C ALA A 134 -8.08 -15.21 -9.33
N VAL A 135 -7.02 -16.01 -9.53
CA VAL A 135 -7.12 -17.34 -10.15
C VAL A 135 -7.73 -18.34 -9.16
N ALA A 136 -7.25 -18.33 -7.91
CA ALA A 136 -7.78 -19.18 -6.86
C ALA A 136 -9.29 -18.95 -6.66
N GLU A 137 -9.71 -17.68 -6.61
CA GLU A 137 -11.12 -17.27 -6.48
C GLU A 137 -11.96 -17.82 -7.65
N ARG A 138 -11.53 -17.60 -8.90
CA ARG A 138 -12.25 -18.12 -10.08
C ARG A 138 -12.38 -19.64 -10.07
N VAL A 139 -11.30 -20.37 -9.74
CA VAL A 139 -11.32 -21.84 -9.74
C VAL A 139 -12.27 -22.37 -8.66
N VAL A 140 -12.22 -21.84 -7.43
CA VAL A 140 -13.12 -22.34 -6.37
C VAL A 140 -14.58 -21.92 -6.57
N MET A 141 -14.83 -20.77 -7.20
CA MET A 141 -16.20 -20.40 -7.60
C MET A 141 -16.72 -21.37 -8.67
N ALA A 142 -15.91 -21.64 -9.69
CA ALA A 142 -16.27 -22.52 -10.80
C ALA A 142 -16.52 -23.98 -10.37
N THR A 143 -15.86 -24.46 -9.31
CA THR A 143 -16.14 -25.78 -8.72
C THR A 143 -17.45 -25.78 -7.95
N ALA A 144 -17.71 -24.75 -7.14
CA ALA A 144 -18.96 -24.63 -6.37
C ALA A 144 -20.20 -24.45 -7.27
N GLU A 145 -20.11 -23.65 -8.34
CA GLU A 145 -21.20 -23.46 -9.31
C GLU A 145 -21.60 -24.77 -10.00
N ARG A 146 -20.64 -25.69 -10.17
CA ARG A 146 -20.86 -27.02 -10.76
C ARG A 146 -21.27 -28.09 -9.73
N GLY A 147 -21.47 -27.70 -8.48
CA GLY A 147 -21.83 -28.64 -7.42
C GLY A 147 -20.72 -29.66 -7.11
N VAL A 148 -19.46 -29.34 -7.38
CA VAL A 148 -18.33 -30.20 -6.99
C VAL A 148 -18.34 -30.37 -5.48
N SER A 149 -18.10 -31.60 -5.02
CA SER A 149 -18.09 -31.93 -3.60
C SER A 149 -16.99 -31.17 -2.84
N ALA A 150 -17.16 -31.03 -1.52
CA ALA A 150 -16.13 -30.47 -0.64
C ALA A 150 -14.74 -31.10 -0.88
N TYR A 151 -14.70 -32.43 -0.98
CA TYR A 151 -13.47 -33.17 -1.28
C TYR A 151 -12.87 -32.80 -2.63
N GLY A 152 -13.70 -32.70 -3.68
CA GLY A 152 -13.24 -32.32 -5.01
C GLY A 152 -12.69 -30.89 -5.06
N ILE A 153 -13.31 -29.95 -4.36
CA ILE A 153 -12.84 -28.56 -4.24
C ILE A 153 -11.45 -28.51 -3.61
N GLU A 154 -11.25 -29.23 -2.51
CA GLU A 154 -9.94 -29.32 -1.84
C GLU A 154 -8.89 -30.00 -2.72
N ALA A 155 -9.26 -31.10 -3.40
CA ALA A 155 -8.38 -31.84 -4.28
C ALA A 155 -7.86 -30.97 -5.43
N ILE A 156 -8.77 -30.26 -6.13
CA ILE A 156 -8.40 -29.35 -7.23
C ILE A 156 -7.55 -28.19 -6.71
N SER A 157 -7.94 -27.56 -5.60
CA SER A 157 -7.20 -26.41 -5.04
C SER A 157 -5.77 -26.79 -4.63
N ARG A 158 -5.61 -27.97 -4.01
CA ARG A 158 -4.30 -28.52 -3.62
C ARG A 158 -3.44 -28.90 -4.82
N ALA A 159 -4.05 -29.47 -5.87
CA ALA A 159 -3.34 -29.83 -7.09
C ALA A 159 -2.91 -28.60 -7.89
N LEU A 160 -3.74 -27.55 -7.93
CA LEU A 160 -3.40 -26.25 -8.51
C LEU A 160 -2.19 -25.63 -7.81
N ALA A 161 -2.23 -25.57 -6.48
CA ALA A 161 -1.12 -25.11 -5.65
C ALA A 161 0.15 -25.94 -5.87
N TYR A 162 0.01 -27.26 -6.00
CA TYR A 162 1.13 -28.12 -6.34
C TYR A 162 1.75 -27.69 -7.67
N GLY A 163 0.98 -27.62 -8.76
CA GLY A 163 1.47 -27.24 -10.08
C GLY A 163 2.27 -25.94 -10.08
N VAL A 164 1.76 -24.90 -9.40
CA VAL A 164 2.47 -23.61 -9.25
C VAL A 164 3.82 -23.81 -8.55
N ARG A 165 3.87 -24.52 -7.42
CA ARG A 165 5.14 -24.82 -6.72
C ARG A 165 6.12 -25.65 -7.54
N ARG A 166 5.64 -26.34 -8.59
CA ARG A 166 6.48 -27.09 -9.52
C ARG A 166 6.96 -26.26 -10.71
N GLY A 167 6.53 -25.00 -10.83
CA GLY A 167 6.92 -24.09 -11.90
C GLY A 167 6.03 -24.17 -13.13
N VAL A 168 4.88 -24.85 -13.08
CA VAL A 168 3.93 -24.83 -14.20
C VAL A 168 3.33 -23.43 -14.32
N PRO A 169 3.27 -22.83 -15.52
CA PRO A 169 2.64 -21.53 -15.72
C PRO A 169 1.18 -21.53 -15.23
N ILE A 170 0.80 -20.52 -14.46
CA ILE A 170 -0.54 -20.47 -13.86
C ILE A 170 -1.68 -20.51 -14.89
N GLY A 171 -1.48 -19.87 -16.05
CA GLY A 171 -2.48 -19.88 -17.12
C GLY A 171 -2.75 -21.27 -17.70
N GLU A 172 -1.73 -22.14 -17.73
CA GLU A 172 -1.88 -23.52 -18.19
C GLU A 172 -2.69 -24.35 -17.18
N LEU A 173 -2.38 -24.21 -15.89
CA LEU A 173 -3.11 -24.87 -14.82
C LEU A 173 -4.58 -24.41 -14.75
N GLU A 174 -4.81 -23.11 -14.88
CA GLU A 174 -6.15 -22.53 -14.91
C GLU A 174 -6.95 -23.06 -16.12
N ALA A 175 -6.37 -23.06 -17.31
CA ALA A 175 -7.00 -23.56 -18.52
C ALA A 175 -7.35 -25.05 -18.41
N PHE A 176 -6.43 -25.86 -17.85
CA PHE A 176 -6.66 -27.29 -17.63
C PHE A 176 -7.85 -27.52 -16.67
N ALA A 177 -7.86 -26.84 -15.52
CA ALA A 177 -8.94 -26.95 -14.55
C ALA A 177 -10.29 -26.49 -15.15
N ALA A 178 -10.31 -25.34 -15.85
CA ALA A 178 -11.50 -24.80 -16.49
C ALA A 178 -12.05 -25.75 -17.57
N GLN A 179 -11.17 -26.34 -18.39
CA GLN A 179 -11.58 -27.30 -19.41
C GLN A 179 -12.16 -28.57 -18.80
N GLY A 180 -11.53 -29.12 -17.76
CA GLY A 180 -12.02 -30.30 -17.05
C GLY A 180 -13.41 -30.06 -16.44
N LEU A 181 -13.55 -28.94 -15.74
CA LEU A 181 -14.82 -28.52 -15.15
C LEU A 181 -15.89 -28.28 -16.23
N GLY A 182 -15.54 -27.66 -17.35
CA GLY A 182 -16.46 -27.40 -18.47
C GLY A 182 -16.93 -28.65 -19.23
N ARG A 183 -16.29 -29.81 -19.00
CA ARG A 183 -16.62 -31.10 -19.59
C ARG A 183 -17.20 -32.09 -18.57
N ASP A 184 -17.57 -31.61 -17.39
CA ASP A 184 -18.08 -32.42 -16.27
C ASP A 184 -17.17 -33.58 -15.89
N VAL A 185 -15.84 -33.40 -16.04
CA VAL A 185 -14.85 -34.39 -15.62
C VAL A 185 -14.85 -34.46 -14.09
N ALA A 186 -14.77 -35.69 -13.55
CA ALA A 186 -14.66 -35.91 -12.11
C ALA A 186 -13.50 -35.12 -11.50
N ALA A 187 -13.75 -34.48 -10.35
CA ALA A 187 -12.79 -33.58 -9.71
C ALA A 187 -11.44 -34.26 -9.39
N GLU A 188 -11.47 -35.54 -9.05
CA GLU A 188 -10.29 -36.36 -8.80
C GLU A 188 -9.45 -36.53 -10.07
N ALA A 189 -10.08 -36.72 -11.22
CA ALA A 189 -9.39 -36.83 -12.50
C ALA A 189 -8.77 -35.48 -12.91
N ILE A 190 -9.47 -34.37 -12.66
CA ILE A 190 -8.91 -33.02 -12.86
C ILE A 190 -7.69 -32.82 -11.96
N ALA A 191 -7.80 -33.14 -10.67
CA ALA A 191 -6.69 -33.01 -9.73
C ALA A 191 -5.48 -33.87 -10.13
N LEU A 192 -5.70 -35.14 -10.53
CA LEU A 192 -4.65 -36.02 -11.03
C LEU A 192 -3.95 -35.44 -12.28
N GLY A 193 -4.71 -34.83 -13.20
CA GLY A 193 -4.15 -34.14 -14.36
C GLY A 193 -3.25 -32.97 -13.97
N LEU A 194 -3.71 -32.10 -13.06
CA LEU A 194 -2.91 -30.99 -12.52
C LEU A 194 -1.63 -31.47 -11.83
N TYR A 195 -1.69 -32.58 -11.08
CA TYR A 195 -0.50 -33.19 -10.48
C TYR A 195 0.49 -33.69 -11.54
N ARG A 196 0.01 -34.30 -12.63
CA ARG A 196 0.86 -34.77 -13.73
C ARG A 196 1.60 -33.62 -14.42
N LEU A 197 0.91 -32.52 -14.72
CA LEU A 197 1.54 -31.30 -15.26
C LEU A 197 2.69 -30.83 -14.36
N GLY A 198 2.48 -30.79 -13.04
CA GLY A 198 3.55 -30.42 -12.09
C GLY A 198 4.67 -31.46 -11.95
N ALA A 199 4.38 -32.74 -12.18
CA ALA A 199 5.39 -33.79 -12.17
C ALA A 199 6.28 -33.72 -13.42
N GLU A 200 5.71 -33.36 -14.57
CA GLU A 200 6.39 -33.27 -15.86
C GLU A 200 7.26 -32.01 -15.97
N ALA A 201 6.84 -30.88 -15.41
CA ALA A 201 7.61 -29.62 -15.45
C ALA A 201 8.98 -29.63 -14.74
N ARG A 202 9.37 -30.71 -14.02
CA ARG A 202 10.72 -30.86 -13.44
C ARG A 202 11.69 -31.67 -14.30
N ARG A 203 11.21 -32.33 -15.35
CA ARG A 203 12.06 -33.13 -16.23
C ARG A 203 12.70 -32.22 -17.27
#